data_AF-A0A925VRF7-F1
#
_entry.id   AF-A0A925VRF7-F1
#
_cell.length_a   1.000
_cell.length_b   1.000
_cell.length_c   1.000
_cell.angle_alpha   90.00
_cell.angle_beta   90.00
_cell.angle_gamma   90.00
#
_symmetry.space_group_name_H-M   'P 1'
#
loop_
_entity.id
_entity.type
_entity.pdbx_description
1 polymer ?
#
loop_
_entity_poly.entity_id
_entity_poly.type
_entity_poly.pdbx_seq_one_letter_code
_entity_poly.pdbx_strand_id
1 'polypeptide(L)' 'MPFFSLVHGLKAGTKLAEIARKHHATEAQVNIAWLLHKSPWILQIPSTSSLAHLRENLKAADIQLSAEDMAYLG' A
#
# COMPACT_ATOMS: atom_id res chain seq x y z
N MET A 1 20.64 3.87 -2.68
CA MET A 1 19.63 4.00 -3.76
C MET A 1 18.40 3.18 -3.36
N PRO A 2 17.37 3.67 -2.65
CA PRO A 2 16.24 2.81 -2.35
C PRO A 2 15.18 2.94 -3.44
N PHE A 3 15.27 2.05 -4.43
CA PHE A 3 14.14 1.70 -5.29
C PHE A 3 13.42 0.53 -4.61
N PHE A 4 12.16 0.69 -4.20
CA PHE A 4 11.39 -0.34 -3.50
C PHE A 4 10.27 -0.85 -4.39
N SER A 5 10.42 -2.09 -4.86
CA SER A 5 9.35 -2.82 -5.53
C SER A 5 8.36 -3.39 -4.50
N LEU A 6 7.11 -3.65 -4.94
CA LEU A 6 6.03 -4.29 -4.16
C LEU A 6 6.46 -5.61 -3.50
N VAL A 7 7.56 -6.22 -3.94
CA VAL A 7 8.19 -7.41 -3.35
C VAL A 7 8.53 -7.21 -1.86
N HIS A 8 8.74 -5.97 -1.41
CA HIS A 8 9.02 -5.66 0.01
C HIS A 8 7.78 -5.25 0.82
N GLY A 9 6.59 -5.37 0.23
CA GLY A 9 5.34 -5.10 0.89
C GLY A 9 4.94 -6.16 1.91
N LEU A 10 3.84 -5.87 2.62
CA LEU A 10 3.20 -6.83 3.50
C LEU A 10 2.71 -8.03 2.70
N LYS A 11 2.80 -9.23 3.29
CA LYS A 11 2.18 -10.42 2.71
C LYS A 11 0.67 -10.32 2.90
N ALA A 12 -0.09 -10.77 1.90
CA ALA A 12 -1.53 -10.93 2.01
C ALA A 12 -1.87 -11.76 3.26
N GLY A 13 -2.88 -11.33 4.00
CA GLY A 13 -3.22 -11.91 5.30
C GLY A 13 -4.33 -11.15 6.01
N THR A 14 -4.79 -11.72 7.13
CA THR A 14 -5.96 -11.23 7.87
C THR A 14 -5.86 -9.77 8.30
N LYS A 15 -4.69 -9.35 8.80
CA LYS A 15 -4.44 -7.96 9.20
C LYS A 15 -4.58 -6.97 8.04
N LEU A 16 -4.03 -7.32 6.88
CA LEU A 16 -4.07 -6.47 5.69
C LEU A 16 -5.51 -6.35 5.16
N ALA A 17 -6.25 -7.46 5.15
CA ALA A 17 -7.67 -7.50 4.78
C ALA A 17 -8.56 -6.65 5.70
N GLU A 18 -8.28 -6.65 7.01
CA GLU A 18 -9.03 -5.86 7.99
C GLU A 18 -8.83 -4.35 7.80
N ILE A 19 -7.58 -3.91 7.57
CA ILE A 19 -7.29 -2.50 7.29
C ILE A 19 -7.84 -2.10 5.92
N ALA A 20 -7.75 -2.97 4.91
CA ALA A 20 -8.36 -2.75 3.60
C ALA A 20 -9.89 -2.51 3.74
N ARG A 21 -10.57 -3.34 4.53
CA ARG A 21 -12.00 -3.14 4.82
C ARG A 21 -12.27 -1.83 5.56
N LYS A 22 -11.46 -1.48 6.57
CA LYS A 22 -11.58 -0.23 7.35
C LYS A 22 -11.51 1.01 6.44
N HIS A 23 -10.64 0.98 5.44
CA HIS A 23 -10.40 2.10 4.53
C HIS A 23 -11.16 2.01 3.21
N HIS A 24 -12.08 1.04 3.06
CA HIS A 24 -12.80 0.77 1.81
C HIS A 24 -11.87 0.65 0.58
N ALA A 25 -10.69 0.06 0.80
CA ALA A 25 -9.62 -0.08 -0.17
C ALA A 25 -9.31 -1.55 -0.46
N THR A 26 -8.53 -1.82 -1.49
CA THR A 26 -7.99 -3.17 -1.72
C THR A 26 -6.73 -3.42 -0.90
N GLU A 27 -6.42 -4.68 -0.63
CA GLU A 27 -5.19 -5.06 0.08
C GLU A 27 -3.93 -4.53 -0.63
N ALA A 28 -3.93 -4.53 -1.96
CA ALA A 28 -2.83 -3.97 -2.76
C ALA A 28 -2.65 -2.47 -2.52
N GLN A 29 -3.76 -1.72 -2.45
CA GLN A 29 -3.73 -0.29 -2.16
C GLN A 29 -3.21 0.01 -0.75
N VAL A 30 -3.67 -0.73 0.25
CA VAL A 30 -3.17 -0.59 1.62
C VAL A 30 -1.68 -0.91 1.70
N ASN A 31 -1.22 -1.92 0.97
CA ASN A 31 0.18 -2.29 0.95
C ASN A 31 1.07 -1.20 0.32
N ILE A 32 0.62 -0.61 -0.79
CA ILE A 32 1.29 0.53 -1.42
C ILE A 32 1.32 1.73 -0.46
N ALA A 33 0.17 2.07 0.14
CA ALA A 33 0.05 3.19 1.08
C ALA A 33 0.98 3.01 2.29
N TRP A 34 1.05 1.80 2.84
CA TRP A 34 1.94 1.45 3.95
C TRP A 34 3.42 1.64 3.59
N LEU A 35 3.83 1.22 2.39
CA LEU A 35 5.20 1.43 1.92
C LEU A 35 5.53 2.91 1.71
N LEU A 36 4.60 3.69 1.16
CA LEU A 36 4.77 5.15 0.99
C LEU A 36 4.85 5.87 2.33
N HIS A 37 4.13 5.41 3.35
CA HIS A 37 4.15 6.00 4.69
C HIS A 37 5.47 5.78 5.44
N LYS A 38 6.27 4.77 5.08
CA LYS A 38 7.53 4.47 5.79
C LYS A 38 8.62 5.52 5.61
N SER A 39 8.59 6.30 4.53
CA SER A 39 9.53 7.39 4.31
C SER A 39 9.06 8.26 3.15
N PRO A 40 9.19 9.60 3.26
CA PRO A 40 8.86 10.52 2.16
C PRO A 40 9.73 10.34 0.92
N TRP A 41 10.82 9.56 1.02
CA TRP A 41 11.75 9.28 -0.09
C TRP A 41 11.47 7.95 -0.80
N ILE A 42 10.46 7.19 -0.38
CA ILE A 42 10.08 5.93 -1.03
C ILE A 42 9.20 6.24 -2.23
N LEU A 43 9.74 5.99 -3.43
CA LEU A 43 8.97 6.00 -4.66
C LEU A 43 8.60 4.57 -5.05
N GLN A 44 7.30 4.28 -5.06
CA GLN A 44 6.74 3.06 -5.62
C GLN A 44 6.74 3.19 -7.15
N ILE A 45 7.34 2.22 -7.86
CA ILE A 45 7.26 2.13 -9.32
C ILE A 45 6.50 0.84 -9.68
N PRO A 46 5.18 0.79 -9.45
CA PRO A 46 4.41 -0.41 -9.74
C PRO A 46 4.32 -0.58 -11.26
N SER A 47 4.89 -1.66 -11.77
CA SER A 47 4.67 -2.07 -13.17
C SER A 47 3.34 -2.79 -13.28
N THR A 48 2.48 -2.34 -14.19
CA THR A 48 1.25 -3.04 -14.54
C THR A 48 0.89 -2.78 -16.00
N SER A 49 0.46 -3.83 -16.70
CA SER A 49 -0.11 -3.74 -18.06
C SER A 49 -1.62 -3.51 -18.05
N SER A 50 -2.26 -3.48 -16.88
CA SER A 50 -3.70 -3.28 -16.73
C SER A 50 -4.03 -1.87 -16.28
N LEU A 51 -4.89 -1.20 -17.04
CA LEU A 51 -5.40 0.13 -16.69
C LEU A 51 -6.18 0.12 -15.36
N ALA A 52 -6.84 -0.99 -15.02
CA ALA A 52 -7.54 -1.12 -13.75
C ALA A 52 -6.57 -1.08 -12.57
N HIS A 53 -5.48 -1.86 -12.63
CA HIS A 53 -4.44 -1.86 -11.61
C HIS A 53 -3.70 -0.52 -11.53
N LEU A 54 -3.47 0.15 -12.67
CA LEU A 54 -2.88 1.49 -12.66
C LEU A 54 -3.76 2.47 -11.85
N ARG A 55 -5.08 2.44 -12.07
CA ARG A 55 -6.02 3.28 -11.32
C ARG A 55 -6.07 2.94 -9.84
N GLU A 56 -6.02 1.65 -9.48
CA GLU A 56 -5.94 1.22 -8.10
C GLU A 56 -4.67 1.75 -7.42
N ASN A 57 -3.51 1.61 -8.07
CA ASN A 57 -2.22 2.08 -7.55
C ASN A 57 -2.19 3.59 -7.32
N LEU A 58 -2.77 4.37 -8.24
CA LEU A 58 -2.84 5.83 -8.09
C LEU A 58 -3.68 6.22 -6.87
N LYS A 59 -4.84 5.59 -6.69
CA LYS A 59 -5.72 5.82 -5.53
C LYS A 59 -5.10 5.39 -4.20
N ALA A 60 -4.09 4.51 -4.22
CA ALA A 60 -3.41 4.10 -3.00
C ALA A 60 -2.66 5.25 -2.33
N ALA A 61 -2.19 6.24 -3.10
CA ALA A 61 -1.50 7.42 -2.56
C ALA A 61 -2.41 8.33 -1.73
N ASP A 62 -3.73 8.25 -1.94
CA ASP A 62 -4.74 9.03 -1.22
C ASP A 62 -5.13 8.39 0.12
N ILE A 63 -4.69 7.16 0.39
CA ILE A 63 -5.01 6.44 1.63
C ILE A 63 -4.10 6.94 2.75
N GLN A 64 -4.71 7.57 3.76
CA GLN A 64 -4.02 7.98 4.97
C GLN A 64 -4.18 6.92 6.06
N LEU A 65 -3.12 6.16 6.29
CA LEU A 65 -3.04 5.20 7.39
C LEU A 65 -2.76 5.95 8.70
N SER A 66 -3.53 5.68 9.75
CA SER A 66 -3.25 6.26 11.07
C SER A 66 -1.99 5.65 11.69
N ALA A 67 -1.46 6.27 12.74
CA ALA A 67 -0.37 5.68 13.52
C ALA A 67 -0.75 4.31 14.10
N GLU A 68 -2.02 4.11 14.48
CA GLU A 68 -2.49 2.78 14.93
C GLU A 68 -2.53 1.78 13.78
N ASP A 69 -2.97 2.18 12.59
CA ASP A 69 -3.00 1.29 11.42
C ASP A 69 -1.59 0.85 11.02
N MET A 70 -0.63 1.79 11.04
CA MET A 70 0.77 1.53 10.77
C MET A 70 1.36 0.54 11.78
N ALA A 71 1.08 0.73 13.08
CA ALA A 71 1.53 -0.17 14.14
C ALA A 71 0.84 -1.55 14.10
N TYR A 72 -0.40 -1.62 13.61
CA TYR A 72 -1.15 -2.86 13.49
C TYR A 72 -0.62 -3.78 12.37
N LEU A 73 -0.27 -3.17 11.23
CA LEU A 73 0.16 -3.85 10.01
C LEU A 73 1.59 -4.41 10.07
N GLY A 74 2.47 -3.84 10.90
CA GLY A 74 3.86 -4.27 11.00
C GLY A 74 4.52 -3.80 12.29
#